data_AF-A0A7R9VCM4-F1
#
_entry.id   AF-A0A7R9VCM4-F1
#
_cell.length_a   1.000
_cell.length_b   1.000
_cell.length_c   1.000
_cell.angle_alpha   90.00
_cell.angle_beta   90.00
_cell.angle_gamma   90.00
#
_symmetry.space_group_name_H-M   'P 1'
#
loop_
_entity.id
_entity.type
_entity.pdbx_description
1 polymer ?
#
loop_
_entity_poly.entity_id
_entity_poly.type
_entity_poly.pdbx_seq_one_letter_code
_entity_poly.pdbx_strand_id
1 'polypeptide(L)'
;PVESGCGPSWQDGPPGGPVNVRVELRLDGRPEETGWLLQRIDDGAVYKYVPMGTYRDRPNEVVTEVVTIRRNKPCRFVMLDDAGNGGVRYRLTKSAGGLLASSGTREAFGRSVEHRFTVGTAAHYSVVPWFLGMEYSQPIRVVAAG
;
A
#
# COMPACT_ATOMS: atom_id res chain seq x y z
N PRO A 1 3.44 43.43 -12.29
CA PRO A 1 4.35 42.52 -13.05
C PRO A 1 4.51 41.22 -12.25
N VAL A 2 4.30 40.10 -12.93
CA VAL A 2 4.11 38.77 -12.35
C VAL A 2 5.40 38.20 -11.74
N GLU A 3 5.41 37.99 -10.42
CA GLU A 3 6.28 36.98 -9.81
C GLU A 3 5.42 35.74 -9.56
N SER A 4 5.12 35.00 -10.63
CA SER A 4 4.47 33.69 -10.54
C SER A 4 5.56 32.64 -10.37
N GLY A 5 5.77 32.25 -9.11
CA GLY A 5 6.81 31.32 -8.71
C GLY A 5 6.72 29.95 -9.40
N CYS A 6 7.81 29.58 -10.06
CA CYS A 6 8.18 28.18 -10.25
C CYS A 6 8.68 27.64 -8.90
N GLY A 7 7.79 27.02 -8.13
CA GLY A 7 8.16 26.07 -7.07
C GLY A 7 7.56 24.71 -7.42
N PRO A 8 8.28 23.58 -7.22
CA PRO A 8 7.70 22.27 -7.44
C PRO A 8 6.51 22.09 -6.49
N SER A 9 5.31 21.98 -7.05
CA SER A 9 4.08 21.76 -6.31
C SER A 9 4.07 20.34 -5.74
N TRP A 10 4.72 20.13 -4.59
CA TRP A 10 4.52 18.95 -3.74
C TRP A 10 3.16 19.03 -3.03
N GLN A 11 2.09 19.29 -3.79
CA GLN A 11 0.74 19.35 -3.25
C GLN A 11 0.26 17.92 -2.98
N ASP A 12 0.69 17.37 -1.84
CA ASP A 12 -0.13 16.40 -1.14
C ASP A 12 -1.45 17.08 -0.75
N GLY A 13 -2.53 16.65 -1.40
CA GLY A 13 -3.87 17.22 -1.21
C GLY A 13 -4.36 17.20 0.25
N PRO A 14 -5.48 17.87 0.54
CA PRO A 14 -5.98 18.06 1.91
C PRO A 14 -6.18 16.72 2.65
N PRO A 15 -6.11 16.72 3.99
CA PRO A 15 -6.49 15.57 4.82
C PRO A 15 -7.87 15.02 4.39
N GLY A 16 -7.99 13.70 4.24
CA GLY A 16 -9.22 13.07 3.73
C GLY A 16 -9.46 13.22 2.22
N GLY A 17 -8.58 13.91 1.50
CA GLY A 17 -8.58 13.94 0.04
C GLY A 17 -8.33 12.56 -0.57
N PRO A 18 -8.71 12.35 -1.84
CA PRO A 18 -8.43 11.10 -2.54
C PRO A 18 -6.92 10.92 -2.76
N VAL A 19 -6.46 9.67 -2.72
CA VAL A 19 -5.12 9.26 -3.10
C VAL A 19 -5.17 7.91 -3.79
N ASN A 20 -4.42 7.77 -4.87
CA ASN A 20 -4.35 6.53 -5.61
C ASN A 20 -3.27 5.61 -5.02
N VAL A 21 -3.66 4.36 -4.79
CA VAL A 21 -2.79 3.26 -4.40
C VAL A 21 -2.74 2.29 -5.57
N ARG A 22 -1.53 2.01 -6.05
CA ARG A 22 -1.26 0.96 -7.03
C ARG A 22 -1.04 -0.35 -6.29
N VAL A 23 -1.85 -1.36 -6.61
CA VAL A 23 -1.72 -2.75 -6.18
C VAL A 23 -1.16 -3.53 -7.36
N GLU A 24 0.06 -4.03 -7.22
CA GLU A 24 0.68 -4.89 -8.22
C GLU A 24 0.78 -6.31 -7.67
N LEU A 25 0.32 -7.28 -8.44
CA LEU A 25 0.31 -8.70 -8.13
C LEU A 25 1.14 -9.43 -9.17
N ARG A 26 2.08 -10.24 -8.73
CA ARG A 26 2.71 -11.27 -9.56
C ARG A 26 2.09 -12.59 -9.17
N LEU A 27 1.22 -13.08 -10.03
CA LEU A 27 0.49 -14.32 -9.87
C LEU A 27 1.43 -15.51 -10.08
N ASP A 28 1.04 -16.66 -9.55
CA ASP A 28 1.72 -17.93 -9.72
C ASP A 28 0.97 -18.83 -10.71
N GLY A 29 1.23 -20.15 -10.66
CA GLY A 29 0.56 -21.12 -11.52
C GLY A 29 -0.89 -21.45 -11.14
N ARG A 30 -1.42 -20.93 -10.03
CA ARG A 30 -2.78 -21.17 -9.54
C ARG A 30 -3.51 -19.86 -9.18
N PRO A 31 -3.61 -18.92 -10.13
CA PRO A 31 -4.15 -17.59 -9.86
C PRO A 31 -5.63 -17.59 -9.43
N GLU A 32 -6.36 -18.69 -9.67
CA GLU A 32 -7.72 -18.90 -9.18
C GLU A 32 -7.81 -18.94 -7.64
N GLU A 33 -6.73 -19.29 -6.95
CA GLU A 33 -6.64 -19.31 -5.49
C GLU A 33 -6.48 -17.88 -4.92
N THR A 34 -6.15 -16.91 -5.77
CA THR A 34 -5.80 -15.54 -5.36
C THR A 34 -7.01 -14.63 -5.25
N GLY A 35 -7.16 -13.98 -4.10
CA GLY A 35 -8.10 -12.89 -3.88
C GLY A 35 -7.51 -11.82 -2.98
N TRP A 36 -8.14 -10.65 -2.90
CA TRP A 36 -7.70 -9.61 -1.96
C TRP A 36 -8.78 -8.60 -1.63
N LEU A 37 -8.59 -7.91 -0.52
CA LEU A 37 -9.50 -6.90 0.02
C LEU A 37 -8.71 -5.68 0.46
N LEU A 38 -9.19 -4.49 0.10
CA LEU A 38 -8.73 -3.22 0.65
C LEU A 38 -9.93 -2.47 1.25
N GLN A 39 -9.86 -2.21 2.55
CA GLN A 39 -10.93 -1.54 3.30
C GLN A 39 -10.39 -0.49 4.27
N ARG A 40 -11.23 0.46 4.63
CA ARG A 40 -11.01 1.37 5.76
C ARG A 40 -11.30 0.64 7.07
N ILE A 41 -10.48 0.88 8.08
CA ILE A 41 -10.61 0.23 9.39
C ILE A 41 -11.71 0.89 10.23
N ASP A 42 -11.80 2.22 10.23
CA ASP A 42 -12.69 2.99 11.12
C ASP A 42 -14.16 2.57 11.04
N ASP A 43 -14.68 2.38 9.83
CA ASP A 43 -16.10 2.11 9.56
C ASP A 43 -16.33 0.88 8.67
N GLY A 44 -15.26 0.12 8.39
CA GLY A 44 -15.33 -1.06 7.53
C GLY A 44 -15.62 -0.78 6.05
N ALA A 45 -15.59 0.48 5.59
CA ALA A 45 -15.88 0.80 4.20
C ALA A 45 -14.91 0.11 3.24
N VAL A 46 -15.44 -0.71 2.32
CA VAL A 46 -14.63 -1.44 1.33
C VAL A 46 -14.28 -0.52 0.18
N TYR A 47 -12.99 -0.32 -0.08
CA TYR A 47 -12.51 0.40 -1.26
C TYR A 47 -12.48 -0.51 -2.49
N LYS A 48 -12.04 -1.76 -2.30
CA LYS A 48 -12.04 -2.79 -3.35
C LYS A 48 -12.04 -4.17 -2.72
N TYR A 49 -12.83 -5.06 -3.30
CA TYR A 49 -12.75 -6.49 -3.07
C TYR A 49 -12.57 -7.20 -4.41
N VAL A 50 -11.60 -8.10 -4.48
CA VAL A 50 -11.37 -8.99 -5.61
C VAL A 50 -11.52 -10.41 -5.10
N PRO A 51 -12.59 -11.13 -5.47
CA PRO A 51 -12.81 -12.49 -5.01
C PRO A 51 -11.79 -13.46 -5.64
N MET A 52 -11.56 -14.58 -4.96
CA MET A 52 -10.85 -15.72 -5.53
C MET A 52 -11.54 -16.17 -6.83
N GLY A 53 -10.76 -16.69 -7.76
CA GLY A 53 -11.22 -17.10 -9.09
C GLY A 53 -11.26 -15.97 -10.13
N THR A 54 -11.08 -14.70 -9.72
CA THR A 54 -11.04 -13.55 -10.66
C THR A 54 -9.90 -13.67 -11.66
N TYR A 55 -8.76 -14.22 -11.24
CA TYR A 55 -7.54 -14.28 -12.07
C TYR A 55 -7.30 -15.64 -12.74
N ARG A 56 -8.30 -16.53 -12.75
CA ARG A 56 -8.19 -17.92 -13.25
C ARG A 56 -7.51 -18.06 -14.62
N ASP A 57 -7.73 -17.11 -15.52
CA ASP A 57 -7.23 -17.18 -16.90
C ASP A 57 -5.89 -16.42 -17.07
N ARG A 58 -5.21 -16.07 -15.97
CA ARG A 58 -3.98 -15.25 -15.96
C ARG A 58 -2.80 -15.88 -15.20
N PRO A 59 -2.46 -17.16 -15.45
CA PRO A 59 -1.39 -17.82 -14.72
C PRO A 59 -0.04 -17.16 -14.98
N ASN A 60 0.78 -16.98 -13.94
CA ASN A 60 2.11 -16.38 -13.97
C ASN A 60 2.18 -14.93 -14.50
N GLU A 61 1.05 -14.23 -14.61
CA GLU A 61 0.99 -12.85 -15.08
C GLU A 61 1.27 -11.83 -13.96
N VAL A 62 1.60 -10.61 -14.38
CA VAL A 62 1.61 -9.45 -13.49
C VAL A 62 0.35 -8.62 -13.74
N VAL A 63 -0.47 -8.47 -12.70
CA VAL A 63 -1.67 -7.65 -12.72
C VAL A 63 -1.43 -6.36 -11.93
N THR A 64 -1.91 -5.24 -12.45
CA THR A 64 -1.86 -3.95 -11.76
C THR A 64 -3.26 -3.36 -11.66
N GLU A 65 -3.64 -2.97 -10.45
CA GLU A 65 -4.90 -2.30 -10.13
C GLU A 65 -4.60 -0.96 -9.46
N VAL A 66 -5.41 0.06 -9.74
CA VAL A 66 -5.31 1.36 -9.08
C VAL A 66 -6.58 1.60 -8.29
N VAL A 67 -6.43 1.77 -6.98
CA VAL A 67 -7.56 2.00 -6.07
C VAL A 67 -7.43 3.38 -5.45
N THR A 68 -8.48 4.19 -5.56
CA THR A 68 -8.55 5.50 -4.89
C THR A 68 -9.05 5.31 -3.46
N ILE A 69 -8.23 5.70 -2.48
CA ILE A 69 -8.57 5.69 -1.06
C ILE A 69 -8.58 7.11 -0.48
N ARG A 70 -8.96 7.26 0.78
CA ARG A 70 -8.92 8.54 1.51
C ARG A 70 -7.61 8.68 2.29
N ARG A 71 -6.93 9.81 2.15
CA ARG A 71 -5.73 10.16 2.95
C ARG A 71 -6.07 10.24 4.44
N ASN A 72 -5.09 9.96 5.29
CA ASN A 72 -5.20 10.00 6.75
C ASN A 72 -6.33 9.13 7.33
N LYS A 73 -6.70 8.07 6.62
CA LYS A 73 -7.62 7.04 7.10
C LYS A 73 -6.89 5.71 7.25
N PRO A 74 -6.99 5.03 8.40
CA PRO A 74 -6.37 3.72 8.57
C PRO A 74 -7.04 2.71 7.65
N CYS A 75 -6.21 1.97 6.93
CA CYS A 75 -6.61 1.00 5.94
C CYS A 75 -6.06 -0.38 6.29
N ARG A 76 -6.81 -1.40 5.90
CA ARG A 76 -6.45 -2.81 5.99
C ARG A 76 -6.45 -3.39 4.59
N PHE A 77 -5.32 -3.93 4.17
CA PHE A 77 -5.20 -4.77 2.99
C PHE A 77 -5.09 -6.23 3.42
N VAL A 78 -5.86 -7.11 2.80
CA VAL A 78 -5.80 -8.56 3.05
C VAL A 78 -5.54 -9.25 1.72
N MET A 79 -4.45 -9.99 1.63
CA MET A 79 -4.20 -10.94 0.55
C MET A 79 -4.77 -12.30 0.95
N LEU A 80 -5.38 -13.00 0.01
CA LEU A 80 -5.98 -14.31 0.18
C LEU A 80 -5.38 -15.31 -0.81
N ASP A 81 -5.18 -16.53 -0.35
CA ASP A 81 -4.67 -17.67 -1.10
C ASP A 81 -5.35 -18.96 -0.59
N ASP A 82 -6.18 -19.62 -1.40
CA ASP A 82 -6.98 -20.77 -0.93
C ASP A 82 -6.13 -21.98 -0.50
N ALA A 83 -5.08 -22.30 -1.26
CA ALA A 83 -4.17 -23.40 -0.93
C ALA A 83 -3.25 -23.05 0.25
N GLY A 84 -3.03 -21.75 0.47
CA GLY A 84 -2.16 -21.24 1.54
C GLY A 84 -0.68 -21.53 1.33
N ASN A 85 -0.26 -21.71 0.07
CA ASN A 85 1.13 -21.93 -0.31
C ASN A 85 1.91 -20.62 -0.48
N GLY A 86 1.22 -19.47 -0.45
CA GLY A 86 1.73 -18.11 -0.57
C GLY A 86 2.51 -17.85 -1.85
N GLY A 87 2.13 -18.47 -2.98
CA GLY A 87 2.83 -18.31 -4.26
C GLY A 87 2.72 -16.93 -4.89
N VAL A 88 1.69 -16.16 -4.52
CA VAL A 88 1.45 -14.80 -5.02
C VAL A 88 2.38 -13.80 -4.35
N ARG A 89 3.05 -12.97 -5.15
CA ARG A 89 3.77 -11.80 -4.63
C ARG A 89 2.97 -10.53 -4.90
N TYR A 90 3.02 -9.60 -3.97
CA TYR A 90 2.32 -8.33 -4.15
C TYR A 90 3.11 -7.15 -3.62
N ARG A 91 2.79 -5.99 -4.18
CA ARG A 91 3.34 -4.69 -3.80
C ARG A 91 2.27 -3.63 -3.86
N LEU A 92 2.10 -2.91 -2.76
CA LEU A 92 1.24 -1.73 -2.68
C LEU A 92 2.11 -0.50 -2.63
N THR A 93 1.86 0.45 -3.53
CA THR A 93 2.57 1.73 -3.59
C THR A 93 1.60 2.88 -3.73
N LYS A 94 1.96 4.07 -3.23
CA LYS A 94 1.21 5.28 -3.61
C LYS A 94 1.54 5.59 -5.07
N SER A 95 0.60 6.17 -5.83
CA SER A 95 0.89 6.57 -7.22
C SER A 95 2.01 7.61 -7.34
N ALA A 96 2.25 8.41 -6.31
CA ALA A 96 3.39 9.33 -6.22
C ALA A 96 4.71 8.64 -5.80
N GLY A 97 4.70 7.32 -5.58
CA GLY A 97 5.82 6.55 -5.03
C GLY A 97 5.69 6.27 -3.53
N GLY A 98 6.59 5.42 -3.03
CA GLY A 98 6.60 4.96 -1.62
C GLY A 98 5.84 3.65 -1.41
N LEU A 99 6.49 2.73 -0.71
CA LEU A 99 5.96 1.41 -0.39
C LEU A 99 4.97 1.51 0.79
N LEU A 100 3.81 0.86 0.66
CA LEU A 100 2.80 0.76 1.72
C LEU A 100 2.77 -0.65 2.33
N ALA A 101 2.83 -1.67 1.48
CA ALA A 101 2.85 -3.07 1.88
C ALA A 101 3.49 -3.93 0.79
N SER A 102 4.05 -5.07 1.17
CA SER A 102 4.51 -6.09 0.23
C SER A 102 4.55 -7.46 0.90
N SER A 103 4.49 -8.52 0.10
CA SER A 103 4.64 -9.91 0.56
C SER A 103 6.04 -10.27 1.10
N GLY A 104 7.03 -9.35 1.05
CA GLY A 104 8.42 -9.64 1.42
C GLY A 104 9.11 -10.58 0.43
N THR A 105 10.26 -11.15 0.83
CA THR A 105 11.14 -11.97 -0.03
C THR A 105 10.97 -13.49 0.16
N ARG A 106 10.39 -13.96 1.27
CA ARG A 106 10.14 -15.39 1.51
C ARG A 106 9.29 -15.58 2.76
N GLU A 107 8.07 -16.07 2.56
CA GLU A 107 7.39 -17.08 3.36
C GLU A 107 5.99 -17.27 2.76
N ALA A 108 5.56 -18.52 2.65
CA ALA A 108 4.17 -18.82 2.37
C ALA A 108 3.33 -18.15 3.45
N PHE A 109 2.44 -17.23 3.09
CA PHE A 109 1.69 -16.46 4.09
C PHE A 109 0.45 -17.20 4.63
N GLY A 110 0.41 -18.53 4.46
CA GLY A 110 -0.77 -19.33 4.69
C GLY A 110 -1.94 -18.85 3.82
N ARG A 111 -3.17 -19.07 4.29
CA ARG A 111 -4.35 -18.72 3.49
C ARG A 111 -4.64 -17.22 3.36
N SER A 112 -4.03 -16.40 4.22
CA SER A 112 -4.23 -14.96 4.17
C SER A 112 -3.17 -14.22 4.95
N VAL A 113 -2.83 -13.02 4.49
CA VAL A 113 -2.02 -12.06 5.23
C VAL A 113 -2.63 -10.68 5.22
N GLU A 114 -2.51 -10.00 6.36
CA GLU A 114 -3.05 -8.67 6.57
C GLU A 114 -1.93 -7.65 6.71
N HIS A 115 -2.11 -6.50 6.06
CA HIS A 115 -1.29 -5.31 6.22
C HIS A 115 -2.16 -4.14 6.64
N ARG A 116 -1.73 -3.40 7.66
CA ARG A 116 -2.36 -2.17 8.10
C ARG A 116 -1.47 -0.99 7.75
N PHE A 117 -2.06 0.06 7.17
CA PHE A 117 -1.32 1.26 6.82
C PHE A 117 -2.23 2.49 6.82
N THR A 118 -1.62 3.67 6.90
CA THR A 118 -2.28 4.96 6.71
C THR A 118 -1.50 5.74 5.66
N VAL A 119 -2.19 6.26 4.64
CA VAL A 119 -1.54 7.12 3.65
C VAL A 119 -1.60 8.56 4.13
N GLY A 120 -0.47 9.02 4.67
CA GLY A 120 -0.25 10.41 5.06
C GLY A 120 -0.21 11.40 3.88
N THR A 121 -0.44 12.67 4.18
CA THR A 121 0.18 13.82 3.51
C THR A 121 1.65 13.86 3.98
N ALA A 122 2.67 13.82 3.12
CA ALA A 122 4.08 13.58 3.53
C ALA A 122 4.55 14.51 4.69
N ALA A 123 5.43 14.13 5.62
CA ALA A 123 6.06 12.88 5.99
C ALA A 123 6.10 12.79 7.52
N HIS A 124 5.59 11.70 8.10
CA HIS A 124 5.95 11.30 9.47
C HIS A 124 6.44 9.86 9.36
N TYR A 125 7.76 9.69 9.32
CA TYR A 125 8.38 8.40 9.50
C TYR A 125 8.58 8.20 11.00
N SER A 126 7.75 7.38 11.62
CA SER A 126 8.03 6.87 12.97
C SER A 126 8.86 5.60 12.80
N VAL A 127 10.18 5.72 12.90
CA VAL A 127 11.01 4.54 13.22
C VAL A 127 10.77 4.30 14.70
N VAL A 128 10.12 3.20 15.05
CA VAL A 128 10.00 2.77 16.45
C VAL A 128 11.13 1.78 16.69
N PRO A 129 12.31 2.20 17.17
CA PRO A 129 13.28 1.24 17.69
C PRO A 129 12.70 0.62 18.96
N TRP A 130 12.81 -0.69 19.06
CA TRP A 130 12.21 -1.50 20.12
C TRP A 130 13.05 -1.46 21.40
N PHE A 131 13.64 -0.33 21.78
CA PHE A 131 14.36 -0.23 23.05
C PHE A 131 14.27 1.19 23.61
N LEU A 132 13.71 1.28 24.83
CA LEU A 132 13.70 2.41 25.77
C LEU A 132 12.89 3.66 25.36
N GLY A 133 11.57 3.58 25.49
CA GLY A 133 10.79 4.46 26.37
C GLY A 133 10.91 5.99 26.28
N MET A 134 11.40 6.58 25.19
CA MET A 134 11.37 8.04 24.97
C MET A 134 11.06 8.35 23.51
N GLU A 135 9.96 9.07 23.30
CA GLU A 135 9.51 9.54 21.99
C GLU A 135 10.35 10.76 21.58
N TYR A 136 11.29 10.57 20.65
CA TYR A 136 12.00 11.68 20.01
C TYR A 136 11.46 11.89 18.60
N SER A 137 10.73 13.00 18.41
CA SER A 137 10.34 13.50 17.09
C SER A 137 11.36 14.57 16.67
N GLN A 138 12.14 14.28 15.62
CA GLN A 138 12.96 15.27 14.93
C GLN A 138 12.77 15.08 13.41
N PRO A 139 12.53 16.15 12.64
CA PRO A 139 12.45 16.05 11.19
C PRO A 139 13.86 15.85 10.59
N ILE A 140 14.09 14.71 9.94
CA ILE A 140 15.30 14.49 9.13
C ILE A 140 15.17 15.32 7.84
N ARG A 141 16.05 16.31 7.67
CA ARG A 141 16.25 16.96 6.36
C ARG A 141 17.12 16.05 5.49
N VAL A 142 16.54 15.48 4.44
CA VAL A 142 17.33 14.88 3.35
C VAL A 142 17.94 16.03 2.57
N VAL A 143 19.24 16.27 2.74
CA VAL A 143 20.02 17.14 1.87
C VAL A 143 20.31 16.32 0.62
N ALA A 144 19.79 16.74 -0.54
CA ALA A 144 20.22 16.18 -1.82
C ALA A 144 21.71 16.48 -2.00
N ALA A 145 22.54 15.45 -2.13
CA ALA A 145 23.93 15.62 -2.57
C ALA A 145 23.91 16.08 -4.03
N GLY A 146 24.67 17.15 -4.31
CA GLY A 146 24.83 17.75 -5.64
C GLY A 146 25.72 16.95 -6.57
#